data_AF-A0A7W5ZZD6-F1
#
_entry.id   AF-A0A7W5ZZD6-F1
#
_cell.length_a   1.000
_cell.length_b   1.000
_cell.length_c   1.000
_cell.angle_alpha   90.00
_cell.angle_beta   90.00
_cell.angle_gamma   90.00
#
_symmetry.space_group_name_H-M   'P 1'
#
loop_
_entity.id
_entity.type
_entity.pdbx_description
1 polymer ?
#
loop_
_entity_poly.entity_id
_entity_poly.type
_entity_poly.pdbx_seq_one_letter_code
_entity_poly.pdbx_strand_id
1 'polypeptide(L)' 'MLSDGDRAERFLALTGLTPDDLRAGIGEGSVLGAVLDFLSNHEADLVNAAFALDMSPAAIVAARKELG' A
#
# COMPACT_ATOMS: atom_id res chain seq x y z
N MET A 1 10.22 -11.04 -12.30
CA MET A 1 9.48 -11.46 -11.08
C MET A 1 10.32 -11.16 -9.83
N LEU A 2 10.79 -9.91 -9.71
CA LEU A 2 11.64 -9.40 -8.62
C LEU A 2 10.96 -8.22 -7.88
N SER A 3 9.98 -7.58 -8.52
CA SER A 3 9.37 -6.34 -8.07
C SER A 3 8.50 -6.48 -6.82
N ASP A 4 7.79 -7.59 -6.63
CA ASP A 4 6.88 -7.75 -5.47
C ASP A 4 7.63 -8.03 -4.16
N GLY A 5 8.72 -8.81 -4.21
CA GLY A 5 9.54 -9.13 -3.04
C GLY A 5 10.31 -7.92 -2.52
N ASP A 6 11.01 -7.22 -3.40
CA ASP A 6 11.75 -5.98 -3.06
C ASP A 6 10.81 -4.90 -2.52
N ARG A 7 9.63 -4.76 -3.14
CA ARG A 7 8.60 -3.82 -2.71
C ARG A 7 8.09 -4.14 -1.31
N ALA A 8 7.83 -5.41 -1.01
CA ALA A 8 7.38 -5.84 0.31
C ALA A 8 8.44 -5.54 1.38
N GLU A 9 9.71 -5.84 1.13
CA GLU A 9 10.80 -5.51 2.06
C GLU A 9 10.94 -4.00 2.29
N ARG A 10 10.88 -3.19 1.21
CA ARG A 10 10.92 -1.73 1.31
C ARG A 10 9.72 -1.17 2.07
N PHE A 11 8.53 -1.72 1.85
CA PHE A 11 7.32 -1.33 2.55
C PHE A 11 7.45 -1.56 4.06
N LEU A 12 7.89 -2.75 4.47
CA LEU A 12 8.09 -3.10 5.88
C LEU A 12 9.17 -2.21 6.51
N ALA A 13 10.28 -1.97 5.80
CA ALA A 13 11.35 -1.10 6.28
C ALA A 13 10.92 0.37 6.45
N LEU A 14 10.05 0.88 5.58
CA LEU A 14 9.59 2.28 5.62
C LEU A 14 8.45 2.51 6.61
N THR A 15 7.56 1.53 6.77
CA THR A 15 6.41 1.64 7.69
C THR A 15 6.71 1.15 9.09
N GLY A 16 7.80 0.39 9.26
CA GLY A 16 8.13 -0.28 10.53
C GLY A 16 7.23 -1.46 10.86
N LEU A 17 6.32 -1.84 9.96
CA LEU A 17 5.41 -2.96 10.13
C LEU A 17 6.13 -4.28 9.86
N THR A 18 5.69 -5.34 10.53
CA THR A 18 6.09 -6.71 10.19
C THR A 18 5.00 -7.41 9.35
N PRO A 19 5.30 -8.53 8.68
CA PRO A 19 4.29 -9.32 7.99
C PRO A 19 3.16 -9.79 8.91
N ASP A 20 3.43 -9.93 10.22
CA ASP A 20 2.45 -10.31 11.22
C ASP A 20 1.52 -9.12 11.55
N ASP A 21 2.08 -7.92 11.73
CA ASP A 21 1.29 -6.68 11.87
C ASP A 21 0.39 -6.45 10.65
N LEU A 22 0.89 -6.76 9.46
CA LEU A 22 0.09 -6.67 8.24
C LEU A 22 -1.12 -7.61 8.26
N ARG A 23 -0.91 -8.82 8.77
CA ARG A 23 -1.95 -9.87 8.83
C ARG A 23 -2.95 -9.61 9.96
N ALA A 24 -2.47 -9.09 11.10
CA ALA A 24 -3.30 -8.66 12.22
C ALA A 24 -4.10 -7.39 11.89
N GLY A 25 -3.53 -6.51 11.07
CA GLY A 25 -4.08 -5.21 10.72
C GLY A 25 -4.88 -5.16 9.41
N ILE A 26 -5.26 -6.29 8.80
CA ILE A 26 -6.06 -6.31 7.55
C ILE A 26 -7.38 -5.53 7.66
N GLY A 27 -7.90 -5.33 8.87
CA GLY A 27 -9.08 -4.51 9.15
C GLY A 27 -8.79 -3.12 9.73
N GLU A 28 -7.54 -2.80 10.04
CA GLU A 28 -7.18 -1.55 10.72
C GLU A 28 -6.93 -0.45 9.70
N GLY A 29 -7.69 0.64 9.80
CA GLY A 29 -7.58 1.79 8.90
C GLY A 29 -6.19 2.41 8.86
N SER A 30 -5.44 2.35 9.98
CA SER A 30 -4.06 2.85 10.06
C SER A 30 -3.08 2.01 9.23
N VAL A 31 -3.26 0.68 9.18
CA VAL A 31 -2.42 -0.21 8.35
C VAL A 31 -2.75 -0.01 6.88
N LEU A 32 -4.05 0.07 6.55
CA LEU A 32 -4.51 0.39 5.20
C LEU A 32 -3.98 1.76 4.73
N GLY A 33 -4.01 2.76 5.61
CA GLY A 33 -3.46 4.10 5.34
C GLY A 33 -1.97 4.07 5.03
N ALA A 34 -1.17 3.32 5.80
CA ALA A 34 0.26 3.17 5.56
C ALA A 34 0.57 2.48 4.21
N VAL A 35 -0.21 1.46 3.83
CA VAL A 35 -0.11 0.79 2.52
C VAL A 35 -0.40 1.76 1.38
N LEU A 36 -1.49 2.52 1.48
CA LEU A 36 -1.88 3.48 0.45
C LEU A 36 -0.90 4.66 0.34
N ASP A 37 -0.32 5.09 1.47
CA ASP A 37 0.72 6.12 1.49
C ASP A 37 1.99 5.65 0.77
N PHE A 38 2.45 4.44 1.07
CA PHE A 38 3.59 3.85 0.38
C PHE A 38 3.37 3.73 -1.13
N LEU A 39 2.20 3.24 -1.56
CA LEU A 39 1.82 3.16 -2.97
C LEU A 39 1.82 4.56 -3.60
N SER A 40 1.25 5.56 -2.91
CA SER A 40 1.20 6.95 -3.39
C SER A 40 2.58 7.58 -3.54
N ASN A 41 3.57 7.12 -2.77
CA ASN A 41 4.94 7.63 -2.82
C ASN A 41 5.77 7.04 -4.00
N HIS A 42 5.22 6.06 -4.73
CA HIS A 42 5.86 5.43 -5.90
C HIS A 42 4.85 5.29 -7.05
N GLU A 43 4.96 6.14 -8.08
CA GLU A 43 4.01 6.17 -9.20
C GLU A 43 3.83 4.81 -9.90
N ALA A 44 4.92 4.07 -10.14
CA ALA A 44 4.85 2.75 -10.75
C ALA A 44 4.08 1.73 -9.89
N ASP A 45 4.22 1.81 -8.57
CA ASP A 45 3.50 0.94 -7.64
C ASP A 45 2.03 1.33 -7.52
N LEU A 46 1.75 2.63 -7.50
CA LEU A 46 0.39 3.15 -7.55
C LEU A 46 -0.36 2.66 -8.80
N VAL A 47 0.27 2.77 -9.98
CA VAL A 47 -0.32 2.33 -11.25
C VAL A 47 -0.53 0.82 -11.27
N ASN A 48 0.45 0.04 -10.79
CA ASN A 48 0.31 -1.41 -10.71
C ASN A 48 -0.77 -1.85 -9.71
N ALA A 49 -0.87 -1.18 -8.55
CA ALA A 49 -1.92 -1.45 -7.58
C ALA A 49 -3.30 -1.07 -8.13
N ALA A 50 -3.40 0.05 -8.83
CA ALA A 50 -4.62 0.48 -9.52
C ALA A 50 -5.06 -0.56 -10.55
N PHE A 51 -4.12 -1.05 -11.37
CA PHE A 51 -4.38 -2.12 -12.32
C PHE A 51 -4.81 -3.42 -11.64
N ALA A 52 -4.15 -3.83 -10.56
CA ALA A 52 -4.48 -5.06 -9.84
C ALA A 52 -5.84 -5.02 -9.12
N LEU A 53 -6.26 -3.83 -8.69
CA LEU A 53 -7.53 -3.59 -8.00
C LEU A 53 -8.67 -3.23 -8.97
N ASP A 54 -8.41 -3.17 -10.28
CA ASP A 54 -9.34 -2.67 -11.30
C ASP A 54 -9.90 -1.26 -10.96
N MET A 55 -9.02 -0.40 -10.43
CA MET A 55 -9.34 0.95 -9.98
C MET A 55 -8.46 1.98 -10.69
N SER A 56 -8.88 3.24 -10.66
CA SER A 56 -8.04 4.35 -11.10
C SER A 56 -7.01 4.71 -10.02
N PRO A 57 -5.77 5.12 -10.36
CA PRO A 57 -4.78 5.63 -9.40
C PRO A 57 -5.34 6.74 -8.50
N ALA A 58 -6.15 7.64 -9.09
CA ALA A 58 -6.85 8.70 -8.37
C ALA A 58 -7.83 8.18 -7.31
N ALA A 59 -8.46 7.02 -7.53
CA ALA A 59 -9.38 6.40 -6.58
C ALA A 59 -8.63 5.84 -5.35
N ILE A 60 -7.42 5.30 -5.55
CA ILE A 60 -6.55 4.86 -4.45
C ILE A 60 -6.13 6.06 -3.58
N VAL A 61 -5.72 7.16 -4.20
CA VAL A 61 -5.36 8.40 -3.48
C VAL A 61 -6.57 9.00 -2.76
N ALA A 62 -7.77 8.92 -3.36
CA ALA A 62 -9.01 9.34 -2.71
C ALA A 62 -9.33 8.46 -1.48
N ALA A 63 -9.22 7.14 -1.60
CA ALA A 63 -9.43 6.21 -0.49
C ALA A 63 -8.46 6.49 0.68
N ARG A 64 -7.20 6.83 0.38
CA ARG A 64 -6.21 7.26 1.40
C ARG A 64 -6.65 8.52 2.13
N LYS A 65 -7.29 9.46 1.45
CA LYS A 65 -7.83 10.68 2.08
C LYS A 65 -9.04 10.40 2.98
N GLU A 66 -9.83 9.38 2.65
CA GLU A 66 -11.02 9.00 3.44
C GLU A 66 -10.66 8.19 4.70
N LEU A 67 -9.49 7.53 4.70
CA LEU A 67 -8.92 6.82 5.84
C LEU A 67 -8.16 7.72 6.82
N GLY A 68 -8.03 9.01 6.52
CA GLY A 68 -7.34 10.03 7.32
C GLY A 68 -8.23 10.72 8.33
#